data_AF-A0A0W7X6Q9-F1
#
_entry.id   AF-A0A0W7X6Q9-F1
#
_cell.length_a   1.000
_cell.length_b   1.000
_cell.length_c   1.000
_cell.angle_alpha   90.00
_cell.angle_beta   90.00
_cell.angle_gamma   90.00
#
_symmetry.space_group_name_H-M   'P 1'
#
loop_
_entity.id
_entity.type
_entity.pdbx_description
1 polymer ?
#
loop_
_entity_poly.entity_id
_entity_poly.type
_entity_poly.pdbx_seq_one_letter_code
_entity_poly.pdbx_strand_id
1 'polypeptide(L)'
;MAWFALDDGFDTHPKVRKAGNAAVGLFVRLGVHATRHLTEGHLDGDIVRSYGTAPNIRKLLAVGMLHEHGHACPRCPQPAEGGYYIHDYLDYNKSRAQIEAAREAARKRQNRGRENARRNRNGRGNGAESSANRDRFEDDSAPNRSRNDPPFEDSTAGQSEASRRDTHEGATGVPSPPLPSQNYGVADVGGDSAGSGAHAPRPDGPSADLAPIDADGFTLTDGMRRWAHRDGYASLIDLDHSTAQFVSHYRSTGARRRSWPDAWQKWIRDDAKKAAERRSAPQQGAFLVPLPGGGQTTPSRPSTTDQRVRDGLALAARLRAKEAAAQNTHRETS
;
A
#
# COMPACT_ATOMS: atom_id res chain seq x y z
N MET A 1 -3.37 -10.98 -11.56
CA MET A 1 -3.87 -9.86 -12.37
C MET A 1 -2.82 -8.75 -12.33
N ALA A 2 -2.68 -7.93 -13.38
CA ALA A 2 -1.71 -6.82 -13.36
C ALA A 2 -2.47 -5.54 -12.99
N TRP A 3 -1.90 -4.74 -12.08
CA TRP A 3 -2.44 -3.45 -11.64
C TRP A 3 -1.50 -2.33 -12.08
N PHE A 4 -2.06 -1.15 -12.34
CA PHE A 4 -1.27 0.06 -12.52
C PHE A 4 -1.05 0.69 -11.14
N ALA A 5 0.21 0.80 -10.72
CA ALA A 5 0.58 1.34 -9.42
C ALA A 5 0.81 2.85 -9.50
N LEU A 6 0.26 3.57 -8.52
CA LEU A 6 0.49 4.99 -8.29
C LEU A 6 1.05 5.17 -6.89
N ASP A 7 1.92 6.16 -6.73
CA ASP A 7 2.48 6.54 -5.43
C ASP A 7 1.40 7.15 -4.52
N ASP A 8 1.54 6.95 -3.20
CA ASP A 8 0.57 7.46 -2.22
C ASP A 8 0.51 9.00 -2.21
N GLY A 9 1.60 9.69 -2.58
CA GLY A 9 1.67 11.15 -2.73
C GLY A 9 1.26 11.68 -4.11
N PHE A 10 0.70 10.83 -4.97
CA PHE A 10 0.36 11.20 -6.35
C PHE A 10 -0.64 12.36 -6.41
N ASP A 11 -1.62 12.42 -5.52
CA ASP A 11 -2.69 13.43 -5.50
C ASP A 11 -2.16 14.86 -5.26
N THR A 12 -1.14 15.00 -4.41
CA THR A 12 -0.54 16.29 -4.05
C THR A 12 0.66 16.67 -4.91
N HIS A 13 1.13 15.76 -5.78
CA HIS A 13 2.33 15.96 -6.58
C HIS A 13 2.24 17.20 -7.49
N PRO A 14 3.27 18.07 -7.56
CA PRO A 14 3.22 19.32 -8.32
C PRO A 14 2.84 19.16 -9.80
N LYS A 15 3.30 18.08 -10.47
CA LYS A 15 2.94 17.78 -11.87
C LYS A 15 1.44 17.46 -12.01
N VAL A 16 0.88 16.72 -11.06
CA VAL A 16 -0.53 16.31 -11.05
C VAL A 16 -1.43 17.53 -10.85
N ARG A 17 -1.09 18.37 -9.87
CA ARG A 17 -1.81 19.64 -9.62
C ARG A 17 -1.76 20.59 -10.82
N LYS A 18 -0.63 20.68 -11.51
CA LYS A 18 -0.46 21.54 -12.71
C LYS A 18 -1.19 20.98 -13.94
N ALA A 19 -1.24 19.66 -14.12
CA ALA A 19 -1.94 19.03 -15.23
C ALA A 19 -3.47 19.19 -15.10
N GLY A 20 -3.98 19.11 -13.88
CA GLY A 20 -5.40 19.20 -13.55
C GLY A 20 -6.16 17.89 -13.76
N ASN A 21 -7.29 17.74 -13.06
CA ASN A 21 -8.00 16.47 -12.91
C ASN A 21 -8.37 15.78 -14.24
N ALA A 22 -8.76 16.54 -15.27
CA ALA A 22 -9.12 15.97 -16.57
C ALA A 22 -7.91 15.32 -17.28
N ALA A 23 -6.74 15.95 -17.21
CA ALA A 23 -5.51 15.39 -17.78
C ALA A 23 -4.99 14.22 -16.93
N VAL A 24 -5.09 14.32 -15.61
CA VAL A 24 -4.72 13.25 -14.69
C VAL A 24 -5.61 12.01 -14.89
N GLY A 25 -6.92 12.20 -15.08
CA GLY A 25 -7.84 11.10 -15.40
C GLY A 25 -7.47 10.39 -16.70
N LEU A 26 -7.03 11.15 -17.73
CA LEU A 26 -6.47 10.58 -18.95
C LEU A 26 -5.20 9.76 -18.66
N PHE A 27 -4.26 10.31 -17.88
CA PHE A 27 -3.03 9.63 -17.50
C PHE A 27 -3.31 8.27 -16.82
N VAL A 28 -4.25 8.21 -15.88
CA VAL A 28 -4.61 6.96 -15.20
C VAL A 28 -5.17 5.93 -16.18
N ARG A 29 -6.06 6.34 -17.10
CA ARG A 29 -6.60 5.45 -18.14
C ARG A 29 -5.50 4.87 -19.03
N LEU A 30 -4.53 5.69 -19.41
CA LEU A 30 -3.38 5.28 -20.19
C LEU A 30 -2.47 4.31 -19.43
N GLY A 31 -2.21 4.57 -18.14
CA GLY A 31 -1.45 3.67 -17.28
C GLY A 31 -2.10 2.30 -17.13
N VAL A 32 -3.42 2.27 -16.88
CA VAL A 32 -4.19 1.01 -16.81
C VAL A 32 -4.14 0.25 -18.14
N HIS A 33 -4.23 0.95 -19.28
CA HIS A 33 -4.06 0.33 -20.59
C HIS A 33 -2.67 -0.28 -20.74
N ALA A 34 -1.60 0.47 -20.44
CA ALA A 34 -0.24 -0.03 -20.54
C ALA A 34 0.00 -1.29 -19.68
N THR A 35 -0.54 -1.33 -18.46
CA THR A 35 -0.42 -2.51 -17.59
C THR A 35 -1.28 -3.68 -18.08
N ARG A 36 -2.50 -3.43 -18.58
CA ARG A 36 -3.38 -4.48 -19.12
C ARG A 36 -2.75 -5.16 -20.33
N HIS A 37 -2.12 -4.37 -21.20
CA HIS A 37 -1.54 -4.82 -22.47
C HIS A 37 -0.05 -5.16 -22.36
N LEU A 38 0.56 -5.01 -21.18
CA LEU A 38 1.98 -5.30 -20.91
C LEU A 38 2.91 -4.56 -21.87
N THR A 39 2.58 -3.30 -22.19
CA THR A 39 3.35 -2.46 -23.11
C THR A 39 4.48 -1.69 -22.42
N GLU A 40 4.70 -1.94 -21.12
CA GLU A 40 5.82 -1.37 -20.36
C GLU A 40 5.89 0.16 -20.38
N GLY A 41 4.74 0.82 -20.51
CA GLY A 41 4.64 2.28 -20.56
C GLY A 41 4.62 2.85 -21.98
N HIS A 42 4.86 2.05 -23.02
CA HIS A 42 4.69 2.45 -24.41
C HIS A 42 3.21 2.53 -24.78
N LEU A 43 2.86 3.58 -25.51
CA LEU A 43 1.49 3.88 -25.93
C LEU A 43 1.47 4.28 -27.41
N ASP A 44 0.60 3.64 -28.18
CA ASP A 44 0.36 4.03 -29.57
C ASP A 44 -0.44 5.34 -29.61
N GLY A 45 -0.12 6.20 -30.58
CA GLY A 45 -0.77 7.51 -30.72
C GLY A 45 -2.29 7.42 -30.86
N ASP A 46 -2.80 6.39 -31.54
CA ASP A 46 -4.23 6.17 -31.71
C ASP A 46 -4.93 5.88 -30.38
N ILE A 47 -4.30 5.09 -29.50
CA ILE A 47 -4.84 4.82 -28.16
C ILE A 47 -4.89 6.10 -27.33
N VAL A 48 -3.81 6.90 -27.36
CA VAL A 48 -3.77 8.18 -26.61
C VAL A 48 -4.86 9.13 -27.08
N ARG A 49 -5.06 9.25 -28.40
CA ARG A 49 -6.12 10.07 -29.00
C ARG A 49 -7.53 9.52 -28.74
N SER A 50 -7.69 8.20 -28.62
CA SER A 50 -8.98 7.58 -28.35
C SER A 50 -9.48 7.83 -26.92
N TYR A 51 -8.59 7.90 -25.94
CA TYR A 51 -8.96 8.12 -24.53
C TYR A 51 -9.07 9.58 -24.11
N GLY A 52 -8.41 10.50 -24.83
CA GLY A 52 -8.23 11.87 -24.40
C GLY A 52 -8.36 12.89 -25.52
N THR A 53 -8.56 14.14 -25.13
CA THR A 53 -8.59 15.26 -26.06
C THR A 53 -7.19 15.85 -26.22
N ALA A 54 -6.90 16.45 -27.38
CA ALA A 54 -5.60 17.08 -27.65
C ALA A 54 -5.15 18.10 -26.58
N PRO A 55 -6.03 18.93 -25.98
CA PRO A 55 -5.63 19.81 -24.87
C PRO A 55 -5.13 19.05 -23.63
N ASN A 56 -5.77 17.94 -23.26
CA ASN A 56 -5.35 17.15 -22.10
C ASN A 56 -4.01 16.45 -22.35
N ILE A 57 -3.81 15.94 -23.57
CA ILE A 57 -2.53 15.34 -23.98
C ILE A 57 -1.40 16.38 -23.89
N ARG A 58 -1.60 17.58 -24.45
CA ARG A 58 -0.62 18.67 -24.37
C ARG A 58 -0.27 19.07 -22.93
N LYS A 59 -1.25 19.08 -22.02
CA LYS A 59 -0.99 19.34 -20.60
C LYS A 59 -0.08 18.27 -19.98
N LEU A 60 -0.32 17.00 -20.28
CA LEU A 60 0.52 15.89 -19.78
C LEU A 60 1.96 15.96 -20.31
N LEU A 61 2.13 16.32 -21.58
CA LEU A 61 3.45 16.56 -22.18
C LEU A 61 4.15 17.75 -21.50
N ALA A 62 3.43 18.87 -21.32
CA ALA A 62 3.99 20.08 -20.72
C ALA A 62 4.44 19.88 -19.27
N VAL A 63 3.74 19.05 -18.49
CA VAL A 63 4.17 18.71 -17.11
C VAL A 63 5.20 17.57 -17.06
N GLY A 64 5.51 16.93 -18.20
CA GLY A 64 6.44 15.81 -18.27
C GLY A 64 5.95 14.57 -17.51
N MET A 65 4.65 14.27 -17.61
CA MET A 65 4.07 12.99 -17.19
C MET A 65 3.97 12.00 -18.37
N LEU A 66 3.91 12.54 -19.59
CA LEU A 66 3.95 11.79 -20.84
C LEU A 66 5.08 12.34 -21.69
N HIS A 67 5.74 11.48 -22.44
CA HIS A 67 6.78 11.82 -23.40
C HIS A 67 6.35 11.45 -24.81
N GLU A 68 6.72 12.26 -25.78
CA GLU A 68 6.49 12.01 -27.20
C GLU A 68 7.75 11.47 -27.91
N HIS A 69 7.61 11.17 -29.21
CA HIS A 69 8.78 10.84 -30.01
C HIS A 69 9.79 12.00 -30.05
N GLY A 70 11.08 11.74 -29.86
CA GLY A 70 12.15 12.74 -29.81
C GLY A 70 12.33 13.47 -28.47
N HIS A 71 11.73 13.00 -27.38
CA HIS A 71 11.90 13.64 -26.07
C HIS A 71 13.34 13.57 -25.52
N ALA A 72 13.71 14.54 -24.67
CA ALA A 72 15.07 14.66 -24.14
C ALA A 72 15.27 14.04 -22.73
N CYS A 73 14.36 13.17 -22.27
CA CYS A 73 14.47 12.60 -20.93
C CYS A 73 15.53 11.47 -20.90
N PRO A 74 16.52 11.51 -19.99
CA PRO A 74 17.56 10.48 -19.94
C PRO A 74 17.09 9.16 -19.30
N ARG A 75 15.95 9.17 -18.58
CA ARG A 75 15.45 8.02 -17.82
C ARG A 75 14.45 7.17 -18.61
N CYS A 76 13.82 7.75 -19.63
CA CYS A 76 12.73 7.12 -20.35
C CYS A 76 13.21 6.65 -21.73
N PRO A 77 12.85 5.42 -22.15
CA PRO A 77 13.11 4.97 -23.50
C PRO A 77 12.33 5.81 -24.52
N GLN A 78 12.86 5.84 -25.74
CA GLN A 78 12.26 6.58 -26.83
C GLN A 78 11.04 5.82 -27.38
N PRO A 79 9.81 6.37 -27.34
CA PRO A 79 8.67 5.74 -28.01
C PRO A 79 8.84 5.70 -29.53
N ALA A 80 8.06 4.83 -30.19
CA ALA A 80 7.96 4.78 -31.65
C ALA A 80 7.46 6.13 -32.24
N GLU A 81 7.67 6.33 -33.54
CA GLU A 81 7.21 7.54 -34.23
C GLU A 81 5.69 7.71 -34.08
N GLY A 82 5.25 8.90 -33.67
CA GLY A 82 3.84 9.18 -33.38
C GLY A 82 3.28 8.50 -32.12
N GLY A 83 4.12 7.79 -31.36
CA GLY A 83 3.78 7.17 -30.09
C GLY A 83 4.15 8.04 -28.88
N TYR A 84 3.77 7.54 -27.71
CA TYR A 84 4.02 8.17 -26.42
C TYR A 84 4.58 7.19 -25.40
N TYR A 85 5.24 7.72 -24.37
CA TYR A 85 5.77 6.93 -23.26
C TYR A 85 5.40 7.54 -21.91
N ILE A 86 4.94 6.71 -20.97
CA ILE A 86 4.61 7.14 -19.60
C ILE A 86 5.90 7.36 -18.81
N HIS A 87 6.08 8.57 -18.27
CA HIS A 87 7.29 8.90 -17.52
C HIS A 87 7.50 7.96 -16.31
N ASP A 88 8.72 7.43 -16.17
CA ASP A 88 9.17 6.57 -15.06
C ASP A 88 8.28 5.33 -14.83
N TYR A 89 7.66 4.80 -15.88
CA TYR A 89 6.72 3.68 -15.76
C TYR A 89 7.32 2.46 -15.04
N LEU A 90 8.52 2.03 -15.45
CA LEU A 90 9.20 0.85 -14.93
C LEU A 90 9.85 1.03 -13.55
N ASP A 91 9.94 2.27 -13.04
CA ASP A 91 10.45 2.52 -11.68
C ASP A 91 9.43 2.05 -10.62
N TYR A 92 8.14 2.11 -10.96
CA TYR A 92 7.04 1.76 -10.05
C TYR A 92 6.23 0.55 -10.51
N ASN A 93 6.18 0.29 -11.82
CA ASN A 93 5.38 -0.79 -12.40
C ASN A 93 6.26 -1.96 -12.83
N LYS A 94 5.68 -3.15 -12.75
CA LYS A 94 6.37 -4.39 -13.12
C LYS A 94 6.54 -4.47 -14.63
N SER A 95 7.69 -4.98 -15.07
CA SER A 95 7.93 -5.31 -16.46
C SER A 95 7.05 -6.48 -16.93
N ARG A 96 6.90 -6.62 -18.25
CA ARG A 96 6.20 -7.74 -18.87
C ARG A 96 6.76 -9.07 -18.41
N ALA A 97 8.09 -9.20 -18.43
CA ALA A 97 8.79 -10.41 -18.00
C ALA A 97 8.49 -10.77 -16.53
N GLN A 98 8.48 -9.77 -15.64
CA GLN A 98 8.14 -9.98 -14.23
C GLN A 98 6.69 -10.42 -14.04
N ILE A 99 5.75 -9.83 -14.79
CA ILE A 99 4.33 -10.19 -14.72
C ILE A 99 4.10 -11.61 -15.25
N GLU A 100 4.74 -11.98 -16.36
CA GLU A 100 4.65 -13.33 -16.93
C GLU A 100 5.28 -14.38 -16.01
N ALA A 101 6.46 -14.11 -15.44
CA ALA A 101 7.09 -14.98 -14.46
C ALA A 101 6.21 -15.17 -13.21
N ALA A 102 5.59 -14.11 -12.71
CA ALA A 102 4.65 -14.19 -11.59
C ALA A 102 3.41 -15.04 -11.92
N ARG A 103 2.88 -14.93 -13.15
CA ARG A 103 1.74 -15.74 -13.63
C ARG A 103 2.14 -17.21 -13.72
N GLU A 104 3.32 -17.52 -14.26
CA GLU A 104 3.81 -18.90 -14.35
C GLU A 104 4.04 -19.51 -12.95
N ALA A 105 4.67 -18.75 -12.05
CA ALA A 105 4.87 -19.20 -10.67
C ALA A 105 3.54 -19.45 -9.95
N ALA A 106 2.53 -18.60 -10.16
CA ALA A 106 1.19 -18.82 -9.65
C ALA A 106 0.54 -20.10 -10.23
N ARG A 107 0.66 -20.34 -11.54
CA ARG A 107 0.19 -21.58 -12.19
C ARG A 107 0.87 -22.83 -11.63
N LYS A 108 2.20 -22.80 -11.46
CA LYS A 108 2.97 -23.91 -10.85
C LYS A 108 2.53 -24.19 -9.42
N ARG A 109 2.35 -23.15 -8.60
CA ARG A 109 1.84 -23.28 -7.22
C ARG A 109 0.45 -23.90 -7.19
N GLN A 110 -0.46 -23.45 -8.07
CA GLN A 110 -1.81 -24.00 -8.15
C GLN A 110 -1.81 -25.47 -8.55
N ASN A 111 -0.99 -25.86 -9.55
CA ASN A 111 -0.86 -27.24 -9.98
C ASN A 111 -0.33 -28.15 -8.86
N ARG A 112 0.73 -27.72 -8.17
CA ARG A 112 1.28 -28.45 -7.01
C ARG A 112 0.26 -28.61 -5.90
N GLY A 113 -0.53 -27.57 -5.61
CA GLY A 113 -1.63 -27.64 -4.65
C GLY A 113 -2.71 -28.66 -5.04
N ARG A 114 -3.12 -28.66 -6.32
CA ARG A 114 -4.09 -29.63 -6.85
C ARG A 114 -3.55 -31.06 -6.82
N GLU A 115 -2.28 -31.25 -7.15
CA GLU A 115 -1.64 -32.57 -7.12
C GLU A 115 -1.53 -33.10 -5.69
N ASN A 116 -1.08 -32.27 -4.73
CA ASN A 116 -1.05 -32.64 -3.32
C ASN A 116 -2.45 -32.99 -2.79
N ALA A 117 -3.49 -32.23 -3.18
CA ALA A 117 -4.87 -32.56 -2.81
C ALA A 117 -5.36 -33.87 -3.44
N ARG A 118 -4.93 -34.21 -4.67
CA ARG A 118 -5.21 -35.52 -5.29
C ARG A 118 -4.49 -36.65 -4.56
N ARG A 119 -3.19 -36.50 -4.27
CA ARG A 119 -2.39 -37.47 -3.52
C ARG A 119 -2.97 -37.73 -2.12
N ASN A 120 -3.40 -36.67 -1.41
CA ASN A 120 -4.01 -36.81 -0.08
C ASN A 120 -5.39 -37.50 -0.13
N ARG A 121 -6.18 -37.29 -1.19
CA ARG A 121 -7.44 -38.02 -1.40
C ARG A 121 -7.21 -39.51 -1.67
N ASN A 122 -6.24 -39.84 -2.54
CA ASN A 122 -5.91 -41.24 -2.83
C ASN A 122 -5.28 -41.95 -1.63
N GLY A 123 -4.48 -41.25 -0.83
CA GLY A 123 -3.90 -41.80 0.41
C GLY A 123 -4.93 -42.10 1.50
N ARG A 124 -6.06 -41.37 1.53
CA ARG A 124 -7.20 -41.66 2.41
C ARG A 124 -8.16 -42.73 1.87
N GLY A 125 -8.02 -43.13 0.60
CA GLY A 125 -8.89 -44.12 -0.06
C GLY A 125 -8.47 -45.58 0.11
N ASN A 126 -7.28 -45.85 0.68
CA ASN A 126 -6.80 -47.22 0.96
C ASN A 126 -7.00 -47.66 2.42
N GLY A 127 -7.77 -46.90 3.20
CA GLY A 127 -8.32 -47.37 4.48
C GLY A 127 -9.71 -47.95 4.23
N ALA A 128 -9.78 -49.28 4.16
CA ALA A 128 -11.02 -50.01 4.18
C ALA A 128 -11.78 -49.71 5.49
N GLU A 129 -12.71 -48.74 5.47
CA GLU A 129 -13.73 -48.54 6.50
C GLU A 129 -14.66 -47.37 6.09
N SER A 130 -15.50 -47.58 5.07
CA SER A 130 -16.62 -46.65 4.78
C SER A 130 -17.76 -47.31 4.00
N SER A 131 -17.95 -48.63 4.14
CA SER A 131 -19.16 -49.30 3.67
C SER A 131 -20.27 -49.39 4.74
N ALA A 132 -20.04 -48.93 5.97
CA ALA A 132 -21.01 -49.03 7.07
C ALA A 132 -21.82 -47.74 7.34
N ASN A 133 -21.53 -46.63 6.66
CA ASN A 133 -22.21 -45.34 6.88
C ASN A 133 -23.00 -44.82 5.67
N ARG A 134 -23.11 -45.60 4.58
CA ARG A 134 -23.99 -45.22 3.45
C ARG A 134 -25.47 -45.53 3.70
N ASP A 135 -25.78 -46.45 4.61
CA ASP A 135 -27.18 -46.82 4.89
C ASP A 135 -27.88 -45.92 5.93
N ARG A 136 -27.25 -44.81 6.38
CA ARG A 136 -27.81 -43.92 7.41
C ARG A 136 -28.18 -42.50 6.96
N PHE A 137 -28.10 -42.20 5.67
CA PHE A 137 -28.46 -40.88 5.14
C PHE A 137 -29.48 -40.91 4.00
N GLU A 138 -30.10 -42.06 3.72
CA GLU A 138 -31.20 -42.16 2.74
C GLU A 138 -32.60 -41.88 3.35
N ASP A 139 -32.72 -41.74 4.68
CA ASP A 139 -34.02 -41.46 5.34
C ASP A 139 -34.33 -39.96 5.51
N ASP A 140 -33.44 -39.06 5.10
CA ASP A 140 -33.62 -37.60 5.24
C ASP A 140 -33.80 -36.87 3.90
N SER A 141 -34.02 -37.62 2.81
CA SER A 141 -34.39 -37.06 1.50
C SER A 141 -35.92 -36.99 1.31
N ALA A 142 -36.65 -36.53 2.33
CA ALA A 142 -37.98 -35.99 2.12
C ALA A 142 -37.85 -34.49 1.83
N PRO A 143 -38.41 -33.96 0.72
CA PRO A 143 -38.36 -32.53 0.46
C PRO A 143 -39.13 -31.81 1.56
N ASN A 144 -38.42 -31.08 2.42
CA ASN A 144 -38.98 -30.25 3.48
C ASN A 144 -39.73 -29.06 2.86
N ARG A 145 -40.94 -29.33 2.35
CA ARG A 145 -41.86 -28.35 1.74
C ARG A 145 -42.69 -27.59 2.77
N SER A 146 -42.59 -27.88 4.06
CA SER A 146 -43.48 -27.31 5.09
C SER A 146 -42.86 -26.21 5.95
N ARG A 147 -41.75 -25.59 5.53
CA ARG A 147 -41.06 -24.55 6.32
C ARG A 147 -40.92 -23.18 5.65
N ASN A 148 -41.57 -22.97 4.51
CA ASN A 148 -41.56 -21.70 3.77
C ASN A 148 -42.97 -21.19 3.45
N ASP A 149 -43.98 -21.50 4.26
CA ASP A 149 -45.28 -20.83 4.15
C ASP A 149 -45.22 -19.45 4.81
N PRO A 150 -45.55 -18.35 4.08
CA PRO A 150 -45.67 -17.03 4.68
C PRO A 150 -46.91 -16.98 5.59
N PRO A 151 -46.82 -16.32 6.78
CA PRO A 151 -47.90 -16.35 7.75
C PRO A 151 -48.89 -15.22 7.49
N PHE A 152 -49.67 -15.30 6.41
CA PHE A 152 -50.87 -14.45 6.27
C PHE A 152 -51.95 -15.23 5.52
N GLU A 153 -52.96 -15.66 6.27
CA GLU A 153 -54.24 -16.06 5.70
C GLU A 153 -55.13 -14.81 5.53
N ASP A 154 -55.66 -14.70 4.31
CA ASP A 154 -56.92 -14.09 3.91
C ASP A 154 -56.92 -12.77 3.09
N SER A 155 -57.75 -12.83 2.04
CA SER A 155 -58.31 -11.78 1.17
C SER A 155 -57.52 -11.21 -0.02
N THR A 156 -57.83 -11.81 -1.18
CA THR A 156 -57.81 -11.31 -2.57
C THR A 156 -58.31 -9.88 -2.78
N ALA A 157 -57.60 -9.10 -3.60
CA ALA A 157 -58.20 -8.14 -4.54
C ALA A 157 -57.27 -7.82 -5.72
N GLY A 158 -57.72 -8.18 -6.94
CA GLY A 158 -57.57 -7.43 -8.20
C GLY A 158 -56.16 -7.13 -8.75
N GLN A 159 -55.82 -7.75 -9.88
CA GLN A 159 -54.86 -7.16 -10.82
C GLN A 159 -55.52 -5.99 -11.56
N SER A 160 -54.82 -4.86 -11.69
CA SER A 160 -54.86 -4.05 -12.91
C SER A 160 -53.82 -2.92 -12.88
N GLU A 161 -52.85 -3.06 -13.77
CA GLU A 161 -52.08 -1.99 -14.43
C GLU A 161 -51.02 -1.18 -13.68
N ALA A 162 -50.11 -0.68 -14.53
CA ALA A 162 -48.77 -0.21 -14.27
C ALA A 162 -48.67 1.16 -13.58
N SER A 163 -47.62 1.36 -12.78
CA SER A 163 -46.68 2.48 -12.94
C SER A 163 -45.74 2.61 -11.73
N ARG A 164 -44.43 2.50 -12.02
CA ARG A 164 -43.31 3.26 -11.43
C ARG A 164 -43.48 3.79 -10.00
N ARG A 165 -42.77 3.16 -9.05
CA ARG A 165 -41.74 3.77 -8.18
C ARG A 165 -41.36 2.77 -7.09
N ASP A 166 -40.11 2.31 -7.10
CA ASP A 166 -39.41 1.84 -5.90
C ASP A 166 -38.00 2.47 -5.99
N THR A 167 -37.74 3.59 -5.32
CA THR A 167 -37.18 3.66 -3.95
C THR A 167 -36.18 2.54 -3.69
N HIS A 168 -34.91 2.92 -3.84
CA HIS A 168 -33.73 2.16 -3.52
C HIS A 168 -33.62 1.97 -2.00
N GLU A 169 -33.95 0.78 -1.51
CA GLU A 169 -33.51 0.29 -0.20
C GLU A 169 -33.42 -1.24 -0.24
N GLY A 170 -32.19 -1.76 -0.16
CA GLY A 170 -31.92 -3.20 -0.28
C GLY A 170 -30.49 -3.48 -0.66
N ALA A 171 -29.54 -3.02 0.16
CA ALA A 171 -28.11 -3.28 0.00
C ALA A 171 -27.80 -4.79 0.16
N THR A 172 -27.63 -5.49 -0.96
CA THR A 172 -26.87 -6.75 -0.97
C THR A 172 -25.39 -6.40 -0.99
N GLY A 173 -24.73 -6.50 0.17
CA GLY A 173 -23.29 -6.32 0.32
C GLY A 173 -22.52 -7.32 -0.52
N VAL A 174 -21.99 -6.88 -1.67
CA VAL A 174 -20.98 -7.61 -2.43
C VAL A 174 -19.67 -7.55 -1.63
N PRO A 175 -18.98 -8.67 -1.37
CA PRO A 175 -17.74 -8.63 -0.61
C PRO A 175 -16.66 -7.88 -1.41
N SER A 176 -16.17 -6.78 -0.82
CA SER A 176 -15.03 -6.03 -1.36
C SER A 176 -13.83 -6.94 -1.56
N PRO A 177 -13.19 -6.97 -2.74
CA PRO A 177 -11.89 -7.62 -2.90
C PRO A 177 -10.85 -6.90 -2.01
N PRO A 178 -9.84 -7.62 -1.46
CA PRO A 178 -8.93 -7.07 -0.48
C PRO A 178 -8.13 -5.89 -1.06
N LEU A 179 -8.16 -4.76 -0.35
CA LEU A 179 -7.30 -3.60 -0.60
C LEU A 179 -5.82 -3.97 -0.40
N PRO A 180 -4.89 -3.35 -1.15
CA PRO A 180 -3.46 -3.56 -0.96
C PRO A 180 -3.03 -3.06 0.42
N SER A 181 -2.35 -3.93 1.17
CA SER A 181 -1.54 -3.52 2.31
C SER A 181 -0.38 -2.65 1.79
N GLN A 182 -0.31 -1.41 2.26
CA GLN A 182 0.81 -0.51 2.04
C GLN A 182 2.05 -1.10 2.72
N ASN A 183 2.95 -1.67 1.93
CA ASN A 183 4.33 -1.92 2.36
C ASN A 183 5.08 -0.59 2.29
N TYR A 184 5.01 0.18 3.37
CA TYR A 184 6.02 1.21 3.63
C TYR A 184 7.40 0.55 3.65
N GLY A 185 8.41 1.26 3.16
CA GLY A 185 9.75 0.74 2.91
C GLY A 185 10.39 0.04 4.12
N VAL A 186 10.35 -1.29 4.10
CA VAL A 186 11.17 -2.17 4.93
C VAL A 186 11.84 -3.19 4.02
N ALA A 187 13.06 -3.62 4.36
CA ALA A 187 13.93 -4.44 3.52
C ALA A 187 13.19 -5.66 2.91
N ASP A 188 13.11 -5.70 1.58
CA ASP A 188 12.58 -6.86 0.85
C ASP A 188 13.66 -7.95 0.82
N VAL A 189 13.56 -8.84 1.79
CA VAL A 189 14.34 -10.05 1.89
C VAL A 189 13.64 -11.11 1.05
N GLY A 190 14.10 -11.28 -0.18
CA GLY A 190 13.73 -12.39 -1.06
C GLY A 190 13.76 -13.73 -0.31
N GLY A 191 12.64 -14.46 -0.41
CA GLY A 191 12.41 -15.73 0.26
C GLY A 191 12.75 -16.91 -0.62
N ASP A 192 13.79 -17.66 -0.24
CA ASP A 192 13.98 -19.04 -0.62
C ASP A 192 13.35 -19.97 0.44
N SER A 193 12.33 -20.69 -0.01
CA SER A 193 11.86 -22.01 0.41
C SER A 193 12.24 -22.53 1.81
N ALA A 194 11.33 -22.39 2.76
CA ALA A 194 11.10 -23.40 3.81
C ALA A 194 9.58 -23.62 3.94
N GLY A 195 9.16 -24.88 3.82
CA GLY A 195 7.79 -25.28 3.50
C GLY A 195 6.71 -24.76 4.46
N SER A 196 5.57 -24.40 3.86
CA SER A 196 4.30 -24.19 4.56
C SER A 196 3.86 -25.51 5.21
N GLY A 197 3.99 -25.59 6.53
CA GLY A 197 3.24 -26.53 7.35
C GLY A 197 1.81 -26.03 7.54
N ALA A 198 0.85 -26.94 7.47
CA ALA A 198 -0.57 -26.71 7.68
C ALA A 198 -0.86 -26.11 9.08
N HIS A 199 -1.98 -25.40 9.17
CA HIS A 199 -2.60 -24.92 10.40
C HIS A 199 -2.69 -26.08 11.42
N ALA A 200 -1.84 -26.05 12.46
CA ALA A 200 -1.94 -26.97 13.58
C ALA A 200 -3.01 -26.47 14.58
N PRO A 201 -3.69 -27.36 15.32
CA PRO A 201 -4.72 -26.95 16.27
C PRO A 201 -4.10 -26.11 17.39
N ARG A 202 -4.86 -25.10 17.85
CA ARG A 202 -4.50 -24.21 18.96
C ARG A 202 -4.25 -25.02 20.24
N PRO A 203 -3.13 -24.82 20.95
CA PRO A 203 -3.05 -25.18 22.36
C PRO A 203 -3.66 -24.04 23.20
N ASP A 204 -4.66 -24.37 24.01
CA ASP A 204 -5.23 -23.44 24.99
C ASP A 204 -4.17 -23.15 26.08
N GLY A 205 -3.70 -21.91 26.12
CA GLY A 205 -2.73 -21.42 27.11
C GLY A 205 -2.45 -19.92 26.95
N PRO A 206 -1.94 -19.23 28.00
CA PRO A 206 -1.92 -17.77 28.13
C PRO A 206 -0.97 -17.02 27.18
N SER A 207 -0.47 -17.66 26.12
CA SER A 207 0.45 -17.08 25.13
C SER A 207 -0.24 -16.66 23.82
N ALA A 208 -1.58 -16.65 23.77
CA ALA A 208 -2.35 -16.44 22.55
C ALA A 208 -2.22 -15.04 21.92
N ASP A 209 -1.75 -14.04 22.67
CA ASP A 209 -1.69 -12.64 22.22
C ASP A 209 -0.28 -12.13 21.87
N LEU A 210 0.77 -12.95 22.02
CA LEU A 210 2.15 -12.55 21.71
C LEU A 210 2.52 -12.90 20.27
N ALA A 211 3.07 -11.92 19.54
CA ALA A 211 3.62 -12.18 18.22
C ALA A 211 4.78 -13.19 18.32
N PRO A 212 5.05 -14.02 17.28
CA PRO A 212 6.06 -15.07 17.36
C PRO A 212 7.47 -14.59 17.77
N ILE A 213 7.85 -13.36 17.41
CA ILE A 213 9.13 -12.76 17.81
C ILE A 213 9.20 -12.44 19.31
N ASP A 214 8.06 -12.08 19.91
CA ASP A 214 7.94 -11.81 21.35
C ASP A 214 7.84 -13.11 22.13
N ALA A 215 7.11 -14.10 21.59
CA ALA A 215 7.02 -15.44 22.16
C ALA A 215 8.37 -16.17 22.16
N ASP A 216 9.19 -15.98 21.11
CA ASP A 216 10.53 -16.54 20.99
C ASP A 216 11.60 -15.68 21.73
N GLY A 217 11.22 -14.55 22.35
CA GLY A 217 12.08 -13.75 23.24
C GLY A 217 13.28 -13.08 22.56
N PHE A 218 13.16 -12.64 21.30
CA PHE A 218 14.28 -12.06 20.57
C PHE A 218 14.82 -10.78 21.22
N THR A 219 16.12 -10.76 21.53
CA THR A 219 16.84 -9.57 22.00
C THR A 219 18.15 -9.39 21.23
N LEU A 220 18.57 -8.14 21.06
CA LEU A 220 19.84 -7.83 20.43
C LEU A 220 21.00 -8.22 21.36
N THR A 221 21.72 -9.27 21.00
CA THR A 221 22.85 -9.76 21.80
C THR A 221 24.13 -8.98 21.54
N ASP A 222 25.04 -8.97 22.51
CA ASP A 222 26.37 -8.35 22.36
C ASP A 222 27.18 -8.95 21.21
N GLY A 223 26.98 -10.24 20.91
CA GLY A 223 27.63 -10.89 19.76
C GLY A 223 27.19 -10.27 18.43
N MET A 224 25.90 -9.94 18.30
CA MET A 224 25.33 -9.30 17.11
C MET A 224 25.77 -7.85 16.97
N ARG A 225 25.85 -7.12 18.09
CA ARG A 225 26.41 -5.76 18.13
C ARG A 225 27.89 -5.78 17.69
N ARG A 226 28.70 -6.66 18.27
CA ARG A 226 30.12 -6.83 17.88
C ARG A 226 30.29 -7.21 16.42
N TRP A 227 29.46 -8.11 15.89
CA TRP A 227 29.45 -8.45 14.47
C TRP A 227 29.19 -7.22 13.59
N ALA A 228 28.19 -6.41 13.94
CA ALA A 228 27.85 -5.20 13.19
C ALA A 228 28.92 -4.11 13.26
N HIS A 229 29.63 -3.97 14.39
CA HIS A 229 30.78 -3.07 14.50
C HIS A 229 31.99 -3.57 13.71
N ARG A 230 32.31 -4.87 13.80
CA ARG A 230 33.45 -5.49 13.11
C ARG A 230 33.34 -5.34 11.59
N ASP A 231 32.14 -5.56 11.05
CA ASP A 231 31.88 -5.51 9.61
C ASP A 231 31.53 -4.08 9.13
N GLY A 232 31.63 -3.07 10.00
CA GLY A 232 31.49 -1.65 9.66
C GLY A 232 30.06 -1.13 9.52
N TYR A 233 29.03 -1.96 9.68
CA TYR A 233 27.62 -1.57 9.56
C TYR A 233 27.21 -0.50 10.59
N ALA A 234 27.77 -0.54 11.79
CA ALA A 234 27.49 0.44 12.85
C ALA A 234 27.86 1.90 12.48
N SER A 235 28.70 2.10 11.46
CA SER A 235 29.06 3.43 10.93
C SER A 235 28.09 3.95 9.86
N LEU A 236 27.34 3.02 9.24
CA LEU A 236 26.43 3.31 8.14
C LEU A 236 25.00 3.55 8.64
N ILE A 237 24.58 2.80 9.64
CA ILE A 237 23.21 2.79 10.17
C ILE A 237 23.21 2.85 11.71
N ASP A 238 22.11 3.37 12.27
CA ASP A 238 21.81 3.25 13.69
C ASP A 238 21.24 1.85 13.96
N LEU A 239 22.05 1.02 14.65
CA LEU A 239 21.72 -0.38 14.92
C LEU A 239 20.50 -0.54 15.83
N ASP A 240 20.33 0.33 16.82
CA ASP A 240 19.24 0.23 17.77
C ASP A 240 17.92 0.64 17.09
N HIS A 241 17.96 1.69 16.27
CA HIS A 241 16.83 2.08 15.44
C HIS A 241 16.44 1.01 14.40
N SER A 242 17.42 0.47 13.67
CA SER A 242 17.16 -0.61 12.69
C SER A 242 16.62 -1.87 13.35
N THR A 243 17.06 -2.18 14.57
CA THR A 243 16.54 -3.33 15.34
C THR A 243 15.10 -3.10 15.79
N ALA A 244 14.74 -1.89 16.20
CA ALA A 244 13.35 -1.55 16.52
C ALA A 244 12.43 -1.69 15.30
N GLN A 245 12.89 -1.27 14.11
CA GLN A 245 12.14 -1.49 12.86
C GLN A 245 11.96 -2.98 12.54
N PHE A 246 13.02 -3.78 12.72
CA PHE A 246 12.96 -5.23 12.55
C PHE A 246 11.91 -5.87 13.47
N VAL A 247 11.92 -5.52 14.76
CA VAL A 247 10.94 -6.06 15.73
C VAL A 247 9.52 -5.64 15.37
N SER A 248 9.29 -4.37 15.02
CA SER A 248 7.98 -3.87 14.60
C SER A 248 7.44 -4.61 13.38
N HIS A 249 8.28 -4.83 12.36
CA HIS A 249 7.89 -5.55 11.15
C HIS A 249 7.45 -7.00 11.43
N TYR A 250 8.18 -7.72 12.28
CA TYR A 250 7.83 -9.11 12.59
C TYR A 250 6.68 -9.24 13.59
N ARG A 251 6.44 -8.23 14.43
CA ARG A 251 5.22 -8.13 15.24
C ARG A 251 3.97 -7.98 14.36
N SER A 252 3.99 -7.08 13.39
CA SER A 252 2.82 -6.84 12.53
C SER A 252 2.58 -7.98 11.55
N THR A 253 3.63 -8.63 11.06
CA THR A 253 3.51 -9.69 10.04
C THR A 253 3.14 -11.05 10.64
N GLY A 254 3.39 -11.28 11.93
CA GLY A 254 3.13 -12.56 12.59
C GLY A 254 3.92 -13.74 12.00
N ALA A 255 4.98 -13.47 11.23
CA ALA A 255 5.78 -14.50 10.60
C ALA A 255 6.77 -15.11 11.60
N ARG A 256 6.83 -16.44 11.64
CA ARG A 256 7.83 -17.17 12.42
C ARG A 256 9.08 -17.44 11.60
N ARG A 257 10.26 -17.37 12.23
CA ARG A 257 11.55 -17.68 11.60
C ARG A 257 12.22 -18.85 12.32
N ARG A 258 13.04 -19.60 11.59
CA ARG A 258 13.85 -20.70 12.15
C ARG A 258 15.01 -20.19 13.00
N SER A 259 15.53 -19.02 12.66
CA SER A 259 16.62 -18.34 13.37
C SER A 259 16.40 -16.83 13.27
N TRP A 260 16.14 -16.19 14.42
CA TRP A 260 16.00 -14.75 14.52
C TRP A 260 17.32 -13.99 14.30
N PRO A 261 18.48 -14.46 14.80
CA PRO A 261 19.76 -13.81 14.54
C PRO A 261 20.12 -13.74 13.05
N ASP A 262 19.89 -14.80 12.28
CA ASP A 262 20.21 -14.81 10.84
C ASP A 262 19.28 -13.87 10.06
N ALA A 263 18.00 -13.84 10.42
CA ALA A 263 17.04 -12.91 9.85
C ALA A 263 17.42 -11.45 10.15
N TRP A 264 17.89 -11.16 11.36
CA TRP A 264 18.36 -9.84 11.75
C TRP A 264 19.66 -9.46 11.04
N GLN A 265 20.64 -10.36 10.92
CA GLN A 265 21.89 -10.05 10.20
C GLN A 265 21.63 -9.73 8.73
N LYS A 266 20.71 -10.47 8.08
CA LYS A 266 20.30 -10.16 6.70
C LYS A 266 19.64 -8.79 6.62
N TRP A 267 18.75 -8.46 7.56
CA TRP A 267 18.11 -7.15 7.65
C TRP A 267 19.13 -6.01 7.72
N ILE A 268 20.14 -6.15 8.59
CA ILE A 268 21.20 -5.15 8.76
C ILE A 268 22.02 -4.95 7.49
N ARG A 269 22.31 -6.00 6.72
CA ARG A 269 23.00 -5.88 5.43
C ARG A 269 22.19 -5.09 4.41
N ASP A 270 20.89 -5.37 4.33
CA ASP A 270 20.00 -4.72 3.38
C ASP A 270 19.78 -3.23 3.76
N ASP A 271 19.65 -2.93 5.05
CA ASP A 271 19.54 -1.55 5.54
C ASP A 271 20.83 -0.75 5.31
N ALA A 272 21.99 -1.35 5.57
CA ALA A 272 23.29 -0.73 5.29
C ALA A 272 23.51 -0.48 3.79
N LYS A 273 23.09 -1.41 2.92
CA LYS A 273 23.12 -1.22 1.46
C LYS A 273 22.29 -0.01 1.04
N LYS A 274 21.06 0.11 1.53
CA LYS A 274 20.19 1.26 1.26
C LYS A 274 20.77 2.57 1.81
N ALA A 275 21.37 2.54 3.00
CA ALA A 275 22.04 3.70 3.58
C ALA A 275 23.24 4.15 2.75
N ALA A 276 24.02 3.21 2.21
CA ALA A 276 25.11 3.49 1.29
C ALA A 276 24.61 4.09 -0.03
N GLU A 277 23.57 3.51 -0.63
CA GLU A 277 22.93 4.03 -1.85
C GLU A 277 22.40 5.47 -1.67
N ARG A 278 21.79 5.77 -0.51
CA ARG A 278 21.36 7.14 -0.16
C ARG A 278 22.52 8.13 -0.03
N ARG A 279 23.67 7.68 0.47
CA ARG A 279 24.89 8.51 0.58
C ARG A 279 25.58 8.72 -0.78
N SER A 280 25.49 7.73 -1.68
CA SER A 280 26.08 7.78 -3.02
C SER A 280 25.20 8.46 -4.06
N ALA A 281 23.91 8.65 -3.80
CA ALA A 281 23.04 9.42 -4.66
C ALA A 281 23.52 10.88 -4.73
N PRO A 282 23.81 11.44 -5.93
CA PRO A 282 24.21 12.83 -6.05
C PRO A 282 23.10 13.71 -5.48
N GLN A 283 23.48 14.61 -4.58
CA GLN A 283 22.62 15.57 -3.92
C GLN A 283 22.07 16.54 -4.98
N GLN A 284 21.04 16.13 -5.72
CA GLN A 284 20.27 16.98 -6.61
C GLN A 284 19.42 17.93 -5.75
N GLY A 285 20.09 18.91 -5.16
CA GLY A 285 19.48 19.85 -4.21
C GLY A 285 20.29 21.11 -3.92
N ALA A 286 21.35 21.38 -4.69
CA ALA A 286 22.16 22.59 -4.54
C ALA A 286 22.47 23.24 -5.90
N PHE A 287 21.43 23.60 -6.65
CA PHE A 287 21.54 24.54 -7.75
C PHE A 287 20.56 25.70 -7.53
N LEU A 288 20.78 26.45 -6.44
CA LEU A 288 20.32 27.83 -6.36
C LEU A 288 21.34 28.67 -7.13
N VAL A 289 21.01 29.04 -8.36
CA VAL A 289 21.72 30.11 -9.07
C VAL A 289 21.47 31.41 -8.28
N PRO A 290 22.51 32.11 -7.76
CA PRO A 290 22.31 33.44 -7.20
C PRO A 290 22.08 34.40 -8.38
N LEU A 291 20.91 35.03 -8.45
CA LEU A 291 20.73 36.19 -9.33
C LEU A 291 21.70 37.31 -8.89
N PRO A 292 22.47 37.91 -9.80
CA PRO A 292 23.33 39.02 -9.46
C PRO A 292 22.48 40.30 -9.41
N GLY A 293 22.35 40.87 -8.22
CA GLY A 293 21.73 42.18 -8.01
C GLY A 293 20.70 42.18 -6.90
N GLY A 294 21.12 42.65 -5.72
CA GLY A 294 20.20 42.88 -4.60
C GLY A 294 20.85 42.67 -3.25
N GLY A 295 21.92 43.40 -2.95
CA GLY A 295 22.35 43.60 -1.58
C GLY A 295 21.29 44.40 -0.83
N GLN A 296 20.60 43.75 0.12
CA GLN A 296 20.11 44.34 1.35
C GLN A 296 19.53 43.24 2.25
N THR A 297 20.02 43.21 3.48
CA THR A 297 19.55 42.40 4.60
C THR A 297 18.07 42.64 4.87
N THR A 298 17.19 41.76 4.40
CA THR A 298 15.79 41.72 4.85
C THR A 298 15.63 40.78 6.05
N PRO A 299 14.98 41.20 7.15
CA PRO A 299 14.76 40.35 8.31
C PRO A 299 13.84 39.18 7.95
N SER A 300 14.15 38.01 8.49
CA SER A 300 13.40 36.76 8.30
C SER A 300 11.91 37.00 8.53
N ARG A 301 11.09 36.79 7.48
CA ARG A 301 9.64 36.91 7.57
C ARG A 301 9.15 35.79 8.49
N PRO A 302 8.53 36.09 9.64
CA PRO A 302 8.14 35.06 10.58
C PRO A 302 7.12 34.13 9.94
N SER A 303 7.26 32.84 10.23
CA SER A 303 6.26 31.83 9.92
C SER A 303 4.88 32.32 10.38
N THR A 304 3.85 32.10 9.57
CA THR A 304 2.46 32.45 9.91
C THR A 304 2.01 31.83 11.24
N THR A 305 2.67 30.76 11.67
CA THR A 305 2.48 30.14 12.98
C THR A 305 3.07 30.99 14.10
N ASP A 306 4.30 31.49 13.96
CA ASP A 306 4.96 32.33 14.98
C ASP A 306 4.28 33.69 15.15
N GLN A 307 3.68 34.21 14.09
CA GLN A 307 2.87 35.43 14.16
C GLN A 307 1.61 35.21 15.01
N ARG A 308 0.88 34.10 14.76
CA ARG A 308 -0.33 33.74 15.52
C ARG A 308 -0.03 33.43 16.98
N VAL A 309 1.11 32.79 17.27
CA VAL A 309 1.55 32.52 18.66
C VAL A 309 1.86 33.83 19.38
N ARG A 310 2.55 34.78 18.73
CA ARG A 310 2.81 36.10 19.32
C ARG A 310 1.53 36.89 19.60
N ASP A 311 0.61 36.90 18.64
CA ASP A 311 -0.66 37.62 18.78
C ASP A 311 -1.52 37.00 19.91
N GLY A 312 -1.51 35.68 20.04
CA GLY A 312 -2.16 34.96 21.15
C GLY A 312 -1.57 35.30 22.52
N LEU A 313 -0.24 35.35 22.64
CA LEU A 313 0.43 35.72 23.88
C LEU A 313 0.19 37.20 24.26
N ALA A 314 0.16 38.10 23.27
CA ALA A 314 -0.14 39.51 23.49
C ALA A 314 -1.60 39.74 23.95
N LEU A 315 -2.55 38.98 23.42
CA LEU A 315 -3.95 39.03 23.87
C LEU A 315 -4.09 38.53 25.31
N ALA A 316 -3.42 37.43 25.65
CA ALA A 316 -3.42 36.88 27.01
C ALA A 316 -2.84 37.88 28.03
N ALA A 317 -1.77 38.60 27.68
CA ALA A 317 -1.19 39.63 28.53
C ALA A 317 -2.15 40.80 28.78
N ARG A 318 -2.89 41.23 27.74
CA ARG A 318 -3.90 42.31 27.87
C ARG A 318 -5.07 41.90 28.76
N LEU A 319 -5.50 40.65 28.71
CA LEU A 319 -6.58 40.14 29.58
C LEU A 319 -6.13 40.11 31.04
N ARG A 320 -4.92 39.61 31.34
CA ARG A 320 -4.37 39.64 32.70
C ARG A 320 -4.23 41.06 33.25
N ALA A 321 -3.82 42.01 32.42
CA ALA A 321 -3.73 43.42 32.83
C ALA A 321 -5.10 44.02 33.17
N LYS A 322 -6.15 43.66 32.42
CA LYS A 322 -7.53 44.07 32.73
C LYS A 322 -8.07 43.42 34.00
N GLU A 323 -7.78 42.15 34.23
CA GLU A 323 -8.16 41.46 35.47
C GLU A 323 -7.45 42.08 36.68
N ALA A 324 -6.15 42.38 36.57
CA ALA A 324 -5.40 43.05 37.63
C ALA A 324 -5.93 44.46 37.91
N ALA A 325 -6.29 45.22 36.87
CA ALA A 325 -6.90 46.54 37.03
C ALA A 325 -8.28 46.47 37.70
N ALA A 326 -9.12 45.48 37.32
CA ALA A 326 -10.43 45.27 37.94
C ALA A 326 -10.33 44.83 39.41
N GLN A 327 -9.31 44.05 39.77
CA GLN A 327 -9.02 43.66 41.15
C GLN A 327 -8.51 44.84 41.98
N ASN A 328 -7.75 45.76 41.38
CA ASN A 328 -7.26 46.94 42.10
C ASN A 328 -8.37 47.97 42.37
N THR A 329 -9.29 48.17 41.41
CA THR A 329 -10.47 49.04 41.62
C THR A 329 -11.42 48.51 42.68
N HIS A 330 -11.52 47.20 42.85
CA HIS A 330 -12.36 46.59 43.89
C HIS A 330 -11.77 46.71 45.31
N ARG A 331 -10.47 47.01 45.41
CA ARG A 331 -9.73 47.13 46.68
C ARG A 331 -9.66 48.57 47.20
N GLU A 332 -9.89 49.56 46.33
CA GLU A 332 -9.96 50.99 46.69
C GLU A 332 -11.38 51.45 47.08
N THR A 333 -12.40 50.63 46.85
CA THR A 333 -13.81 50.92 47.21
C THR A 333 -14.30 50.17 48.45
N SER A 334 -13.40 49.64 49.27
CA SER A 334 -13.68 49.06 50.61
C SER A 334 -12.81 49.75 51.65
#